data_AF-A0A1L8RG04-F1
#
_entry.id   AF-A0A1L8RG04-F1
#
_cell.length_a   1.000
_cell.length_b   1.000
_cell.length_c   1.000
_cell.angle_alpha   90.00
_cell.angle_beta   90.00
_cell.angle_gamma   90.00
#
_symmetry.space_group_name_H-M   'P 1'
#
loop_
_entity.id
_entity.type
_entity.pdbx_description
1 polymer ?
#
loop_
_entity_poly.entity_id
_entity_poly.type
_entity_poly.pdbx_seq_one_letter_code
_entity_poly.pdbx_strand_id
1 'polypeptide(L)'
;MLYGAWNELTEPELQTKLIEIIKFIQKLPDFEIGSQVVAEGIRANFLSYDTAADTEREWEAHRKHIDLHYVLKGNEQIDLAKSTQLSPQPYHEEDDFYLLHGKKEMSVLLSAGQFLLLEPDEAHKTGISIGQSESIQKIVFKIKV
;
A
#
# COMPACT_ATOMS: atom_id res chain seq x y z
N MET A 1 -8.05 10.13 -2.69
CA MET A 1 -8.37 10.61 -1.32
C MET A 1 -9.87 10.56 -1.10
N LEU A 2 -10.35 9.50 -0.46
CA LEU A 2 -11.71 9.41 0.09
C LEU A 2 -11.72 10.08 1.47
N TYR A 3 -12.53 11.13 1.63
CA TYR A 3 -12.87 11.74 2.91
C TYR A 3 -14.39 11.73 3.03
N GLY A 4 -14.94 10.90 3.91
CA GLY A 4 -16.37 10.61 3.97
C GLY A 4 -16.76 9.69 5.14
N ALA A 5 -18.07 9.53 5.38
CA ALA A 5 -18.59 8.56 6.33
C ALA A 5 -18.40 7.10 5.82
N TRP A 6 -18.43 6.09 6.69
CA TRP A 6 -18.25 4.66 6.31
C TRP A 6 -19.22 4.20 5.20
N ASN A 7 -20.38 4.83 5.13
CA ASN A 7 -21.44 4.67 4.13
C ASN A 7 -21.15 5.37 2.78
N GLU A 8 -20.03 6.07 2.64
CA GLU A 8 -19.55 6.69 1.40
C GLU A 8 -18.51 5.81 0.67
N LEU A 9 -18.14 4.66 1.24
CA LEU A 9 -17.53 3.56 0.47
C LEU A 9 -18.63 2.96 -0.41
N THR A 10 -18.78 3.46 -1.64
CA THR A 10 -19.93 3.16 -2.53
C THR A 10 -19.97 1.74 -3.08
N GLU A 11 -18.95 0.91 -2.85
CA GLU A 11 -18.90 -0.46 -3.37
C GLU A 11 -19.04 -1.50 -2.24
N PRO A 12 -20.21 -2.17 -2.12
CA PRO A 12 -20.44 -3.23 -1.14
C PRO A 12 -19.40 -4.37 -1.20
N GLU A 13 -18.83 -4.59 -2.38
CA GLU A 13 -17.77 -5.57 -2.58
C GLU A 13 -16.48 -5.18 -1.85
N LEU A 14 -16.02 -3.93 -1.98
CA LEU A 14 -14.84 -3.45 -1.27
C LEU A 14 -15.04 -3.54 0.25
N GLN A 15 -16.22 -3.15 0.75
CA GLN A 15 -16.54 -3.29 2.18
C GLN A 15 -16.42 -4.75 2.65
N THR A 16 -16.93 -5.69 1.86
CA THR A 16 -16.82 -7.12 2.16
C THR A 16 -15.36 -7.58 2.19
N LYS A 17 -14.55 -7.15 1.21
CA LYS A 17 -13.12 -7.47 1.16
C LYS A 17 -12.35 -6.88 2.36
N LEU A 18 -12.66 -5.64 2.76
CA LEU A 18 -12.08 -5.01 3.96
C LEU A 18 -12.44 -5.76 5.24
N ILE A 19 -13.66 -6.28 5.37
CA ILE A 19 -14.07 -7.12 6.51
C ILE A 19 -13.22 -8.40 6.56
N GLU A 20 -12.97 -9.06 5.43
CA GLU A 20 -12.10 -10.24 5.39
C GLU A 20 -10.66 -9.92 5.78
N ILE A 21 -10.12 -8.77 5.35
CA ILE A 21 -8.79 -8.28 5.77
C ILE A 21 -8.75 -8.04 7.29
N ILE A 22 -9.78 -7.40 7.86
CA ILE A 22 -9.85 -7.14 9.30
C ILE A 22 -9.87 -8.46 10.09
N LYS A 23 -10.70 -9.44 9.66
CA LYS A 23 -10.74 -10.78 10.27
C LYS A 23 -9.38 -11.48 10.19
N PHE A 24 -8.69 -11.33 9.07
CA PHE A 24 -7.36 -11.89 8.87
C PHE A 24 -6.33 -11.26 9.83
N ILE A 25 -6.31 -9.93 9.95
CA ILE A 25 -5.43 -9.20 10.90
C ILE A 25 -5.72 -9.60 12.35
N GLN A 26 -6.99 -9.80 12.73
CA GLN A 26 -7.36 -10.25 14.08
C GLN A 26 -6.85 -11.65 14.44
N LYS A 27 -6.55 -12.47 13.42
CA LYS A 27 -6.03 -13.84 13.56
C LYS A 27 -4.70 -13.98 12.85
N LEU A 28 -3.89 -12.91 12.88
CA LEU A 28 -2.67 -12.83 12.11
C LEU A 28 -1.76 -14.04 12.39
N PRO A 29 -1.26 -14.74 11.36
CA PRO A 29 -0.28 -15.79 11.55
C PRO A 29 1.05 -15.20 12.05
N ASP A 30 1.97 -16.09 12.45
CA ASP A 30 3.34 -15.70 12.71
C ASP A 30 3.95 -15.04 11.46
N PHE A 31 4.75 -14.00 11.68
CA PHE A 31 5.31 -13.21 10.59
C PHE A 31 6.38 -14.01 9.83
N GLU A 32 6.11 -14.27 8.56
CA GLU A 32 7.07 -14.84 7.60
C GLU A 32 7.00 -14.04 6.29
N ILE A 33 8.17 -13.65 5.76
CA ILE A 33 8.23 -12.91 4.49
C ILE A 33 7.69 -13.81 3.38
N GLY A 34 6.80 -13.26 2.55
CA GLY A 34 6.19 -14.02 1.46
C GLY A 34 4.82 -13.47 1.07
N SER A 35 4.04 -14.28 0.37
CA SER A 35 2.67 -13.91 0.03
C SER A 35 1.71 -15.06 0.26
N GLN A 36 0.48 -14.74 0.66
CA GLN A 36 -0.58 -15.72 0.82
C GLN A 36 -1.94 -15.16 0.40
N VAL A 37 -2.82 -16.06 -0.04
CA VAL A 37 -4.21 -15.73 -0.38
C VAL A 37 -5.00 -15.58 0.93
N VAL A 38 -5.69 -14.46 1.07
CA VAL A 38 -6.56 -14.18 2.22
C VAL A 38 -7.99 -14.62 1.92
N ALA A 39 -8.48 -14.24 0.74
CA ALA A 39 -9.79 -14.59 0.20
C ALA A 39 -9.77 -14.43 -1.33
N GLU A 40 -10.88 -14.72 -2.00
CA GLU A 40 -11.01 -14.45 -3.44
C GLU A 40 -10.75 -12.97 -3.74
N GLY A 41 -9.80 -12.71 -4.65
CA GLY A 41 -9.41 -11.34 -5.02
C GLY A 41 -8.60 -10.59 -3.95
N ILE A 42 -8.13 -11.26 -2.89
CA ILE A 42 -7.31 -10.63 -1.83
C ILE A 42 -6.04 -11.45 -1.59
N ARG A 43 -4.88 -10.82 -1.76
CA ARG A 43 -3.57 -11.40 -1.43
C ARG A 43 -2.85 -10.52 -0.42
N ALA A 44 -2.25 -11.13 0.60
CA ALA A 44 -1.41 -10.44 1.57
C ALA A 44 0.06 -10.68 1.24
N ASN A 45 0.83 -9.60 1.06
CA ASN A 45 2.28 -9.64 0.88
C ASN A 45 2.97 -9.17 2.16
N PHE A 46 3.68 -10.09 2.82
CA PHE A 46 4.43 -9.84 4.05
C PHE A 46 5.83 -9.37 3.69
N LEU A 47 6.17 -8.15 4.09
CA LEU A 47 7.40 -7.48 3.72
C LEU A 47 8.18 -7.08 4.96
N SER A 48 9.49 -7.28 4.91
CA SER A 48 10.42 -6.72 5.88
C SER A 48 11.65 -6.19 5.17
N TYR A 49 12.02 -4.96 5.50
CA TYR A 49 13.17 -4.25 4.94
C TYR A 49 13.55 -3.10 5.86
N ASP A 50 14.70 -2.49 5.62
CA ASP A 50 15.07 -1.23 6.25
C ASP A 50 14.56 -0.06 5.41
N THR A 51 14.01 0.97 6.06
CA THR A 51 13.61 2.20 5.40
C THR A 51 14.82 2.94 4.82
N ALA A 52 14.63 3.71 3.77
CA ALA A 52 15.74 4.33 3.02
C ALA A 52 15.43 5.80 2.69
N ALA A 53 16.41 6.53 2.17
CA ALA A 53 16.18 7.90 1.71
C ALA A 53 15.16 7.93 0.56
N ASP A 54 14.47 9.06 0.36
CA ASP A 54 13.47 9.18 -0.70
C ASP A 54 14.04 8.96 -2.12
N THR A 55 15.33 9.26 -2.28
CA THR A 55 16.09 9.10 -3.54
C THR A 55 16.41 7.64 -3.86
N GLU A 56 16.27 6.74 -2.89
CA GLU A 56 16.51 5.30 -3.05
C GLU A 56 15.19 4.53 -3.22
N ARG A 57 14.07 5.24 -3.33
CA ARG A 57 12.72 4.69 -3.49
C ARG A 57 12.11 5.17 -4.80
N GLU A 58 11.41 4.27 -5.47
CA GLU A 58 10.71 4.56 -6.72
C GLU A 58 9.23 4.85 -6.48
N TRP A 59 8.65 5.66 -7.36
CA TRP A 59 7.18 5.78 -7.41
C TRP A 59 6.60 4.61 -8.18
N GLU A 60 5.50 4.07 -7.69
CA GLU A 60 4.69 3.09 -8.40
C GLU A 60 3.20 3.43 -8.33
N ALA A 61 2.42 2.86 -9.24
CA ALA A 61 0.97 2.88 -9.22
C ALA A 61 0.42 1.61 -9.89
N HIS A 62 -0.83 1.26 -9.58
CA HIS A 62 -1.52 0.06 -10.02
C HIS A 62 -2.80 0.39 -10.77
N ARG A 63 -3.31 -0.55 -11.59
CA ARG A 63 -4.57 -0.37 -12.35
C ARG A 63 -5.65 -1.39 -11.97
N LYS A 64 -5.25 -2.59 -11.55
CA LYS A 64 -6.16 -3.72 -11.29
C LYS A 64 -6.32 -4.04 -9.80
N HIS A 65 -5.50 -3.43 -8.94
CA HIS A 65 -5.57 -3.64 -7.50
C HIS A 65 -5.55 -2.32 -6.74
N ILE A 66 -6.32 -2.31 -5.65
CA ILE A 66 -6.16 -1.40 -4.52
C ILE A 66 -5.05 -1.96 -3.62
N ASP A 67 -4.23 -1.07 -3.10
CA ASP A 67 -3.20 -1.38 -2.12
C ASP A 67 -3.65 -0.96 -0.72
N LEU A 68 -3.71 -1.90 0.23
CA LEU A 68 -3.85 -1.59 1.65
C LEU A 68 -2.53 -1.94 2.35
N HIS A 69 -1.75 -0.91 2.66
CA HIS A 69 -0.57 -1.04 3.50
C HIS A 69 -0.99 -1.10 4.97
N TYR A 70 -0.46 -2.06 5.72
CA TYR A 70 -0.67 -2.21 7.16
C TYR A 70 0.67 -2.47 7.85
N VAL A 71 1.08 -1.59 8.76
CA VAL A 71 2.39 -1.69 9.42
C VAL A 71 2.26 -2.54 10.69
N LEU A 72 3.09 -3.58 10.82
CA LEU A 72 3.16 -4.44 12.00
C LEU A 72 4.17 -3.92 13.02
N LYS A 73 5.31 -3.43 12.53
CA LYS A 73 6.44 -2.94 13.34
C LYS A 73 7.21 -1.87 12.59
N GLY A 74 7.71 -0.87 13.32
CA GLY A 74 8.50 0.23 12.76
C GLY A 74 7.62 1.34 12.20
N ASN A 75 8.25 2.27 11.48
CA ASN A 75 7.58 3.38 10.83
C ASN A 75 8.12 3.60 9.42
N GLU A 76 7.28 4.14 8.55
CA GLU A 76 7.69 4.65 7.24
C GLU A 76 6.95 5.94 6.91
N GLN A 77 7.57 6.76 6.06
CA GLN A 77 6.87 7.76 5.29
C GLN A 77 6.46 7.16 3.93
N ILE A 78 5.25 7.48 3.50
CA ILE A 78 4.76 7.20 2.15
C ILE A 78 4.47 8.53 1.47
N ASP A 79 5.16 8.79 0.37
CA ASP A 79 4.87 9.95 -0.47
C ASP A 79 3.76 9.61 -1.47
N LEU A 80 2.85 10.55 -1.71
CA LEU A 80 1.66 10.37 -2.54
C LEU A 80 1.56 11.46 -3.61
N ALA A 81 1.04 11.09 -4.78
CA ALA A 81 0.69 12.00 -5.87
C ALA A 81 -0.37 11.34 -6.77
N LYS A 82 -1.05 12.13 -7.62
CA LYS A 82 -1.85 11.55 -8.70
C LYS A 82 -0.92 11.07 -9.82
N SER A 83 -1.11 9.85 -10.32
CA SER A 83 -0.31 9.32 -11.43
C SER A 83 -0.32 10.24 -12.66
N THR A 84 -1.44 10.91 -12.92
CA THR A 84 -1.62 11.88 -14.02
C THR A 84 -0.73 13.12 -13.91
N GLN A 85 -0.14 13.38 -12.74
CA GLN A 85 0.80 14.48 -12.51
C GLN A 85 2.27 14.04 -12.58
N LEU A 86 2.53 12.74 -12.69
CA LEU A 86 3.87 12.17 -12.79
C LEU A 86 4.13 11.69 -14.22
N SER A 87 5.41 11.50 -14.55
CA SER A 87 5.83 10.94 -15.84
C SER A 87 5.91 9.41 -15.74
N PRO A 88 5.04 8.66 -16.44
CA PRO A 88 5.00 7.20 -16.32
C PRO A 88 6.05 6.52 -17.21
N GLN A 89 6.60 5.41 -16.72
CA GLN A 89 7.27 4.37 -17.50
C GLN A 89 6.24 3.36 -18.07
N PRO A 90 6.65 2.43 -18.96
CA PRO A 90 5.75 1.40 -19.46
C PRO A 90 5.08 0.58 -18.35
N TYR A 91 3.85 0.17 -18.61
CA TYR A 91 3.05 -0.63 -17.70
C TYR A 91 3.33 -2.13 -17.83
N HIS A 92 3.52 -2.79 -16.69
CA HIS A 92 3.75 -4.21 -16.56
C HIS A 92 2.43 -4.93 -16.24
N GLU A 93 1.79 -5.46 -17.28
CA GLU A 93 0.43 -6.03 -17.23
C GLU A 93 0.29 -7.21 -16.27
N GLU A 94 1.32 -8.07 -16.19
CA GLU A 94 1.31 -9.30 -15.38
C GLU A 94 1.38 -9.00 -13.88
N ASP A 95 2.22 -8.03 -13.49
CA ASP A 95 2.46 -7.64 -12.10
C ASP A 95 1.60 -6.44 -11.65
N ASP A 96 0.80 -5.88 -12.56
CA ASP A 96 -0.09 -4.73 -12.33
C ASP A 96 0.62 -3.50 -11.77
N PHE A 97 1.75 -3.09 -12.34
CA PHE A 97 2.42 -1.86 -11.89
C PHE A 97 3.08 -1.10 -13.04
N TYR A 98 3.35 0.17 -12.78
CA TYR A 98 4.23 0.99 -13.59
C TYR A 98 5.01 1.93 -12.70
N LEU A 99 6.26 2.21 -13.07
CA LEU A 99 7.09 3.18 -12.38
C LEU A 99 6.76 4.60 -12.84
N LEU A 100 6.94 5.57 -11.96
CA LEU A 100 6.73 6.98 -12.28
C LEU A 100 7.88 7.85 -11.80
N HIS A 101 7.98 9.05 -12.39
CA HIS A 101 8.92 10.07 -11.94
C HIS A 101 8.22 11.42 -11.78
N GLY A 102 8.47 12.08 -10.66
CA GLY A 102 8.00 13.43 -10.40
C GLY A 102 8.05 13.77 -8.92
N LYS A 103 7.24 14.76 -8.53
CA LYS A 103 7.24 15.32 -7.18
C LYS A 103 6.01 14.86 -6.41
N LYS A 104 6.18 14.67 -5.10
CA LYS A 104 5.07 14.38 -4.19
C LYS A 104 4.10 15.56 -4.10
N GLU A 105 2.83 15.24 -3.94
CA GLU A 105 1.78 16.18 -3.56
C GLU A 105 1.66 16.24 -2.03
N MET A 106 1.75 15.09 -1.36
CA MET A 106 1.71 14.99 0.09
C MET A 106 2.53 13.80 0.61
N SER A 107 2.67 13.73 1.92
CA SER A 107 3.29 12.60 2.62
C SER A 107 2.39 12.14 3.76
N VAL A 108 2.37 10.84 4.00
CA VAL A 108 1.72 10.19 5.16
C VAL A 108 2.80 9.49 5.97
N LEU A 109 2.75 9.64 7.29
CA LEU A 109 3.57 8.86 8.21
C LEU A 109 2.75 7.67 8.70
N LEU A 110 3.28 6.46 8.54
CA LEU A 110 2.60 5.22 8.88
C LEU A 110 3.42 4.46 9.92
N SER A 111 2.85 4.29 11.10
CA SER A 111 3.42 3.61 12.27
C SER A 111 2.72 2.27 12.53
N ALA A 112 3.35 1.42 13.34
CA ALA A 112 2.78 0.13 13.76
C ALA A 112 1.31 0.23 14.21
N GLY A 113 0.47 -0.66 13.65
CA GLY A 113 -0.98 -0.70 13.87
C GLY A 113 -1.80 0.21 12.95
N GLN A 114 -1.16 1.07 12.14
CA GLN A 114 -1.85 1.94 11.18
C GLN A 114 -1.90 1.32 9.79
N PHE A 115 -2.84 1.80 8.98
CA PHE A 115 -3.01 1.40 7.59
C PHE A 115 -3.22 2.59 6.66
N LEU A 116 -2.91 2.39 5.38
CA LEU A 116 -3.17 3.32 4.30
C LEU A 116 -3.76 2.53 3.12
N LEU A 117 -4.92 2.95 2.63
CA LEU A 117 -5.56 2.41 1.43
C LEU A 117 -5.29 3.35 0.25
N LEU A 118 -4.85 2.78 -0.87
CA LEU A 118 -4.51 3.48 -2.10
C LEU A 118 -5.28 2.87 -3.26
N GLU A 119 -6.09 3.70 -3.90
CA GLU A 119 -6.89 3.31 -5.07
C GLU A 119 -6.01 3.11 -6.32
N PRO A 120 -6.53 2.46 -7.38
CA PRO A 120 -5.87 2.45 -8.66
C PRO A 120 -5.50 3.86 -9.12
N ASP A 121 -4.35 3.97 -9.77
CA ASP A 121 -3.75 5.23 -10.23
C ASP A 121 -3.37 6.26 -9.13
N GLU A 122 -3.51 5.94 -7.84
CA GLU A 122 -2.86 6.70 -6.76
C GLU A 122 -1.39 6.32 -6.69
N ALA A 123 -0.53 7.18 -7.26
CA ALA A 123 0.90 6.98 -7.26
C ALA A 123 1.46 7.17 -5.86
N HIS A 124 2.32 6.23 -5.47
CA HIS A 124 2.89 6.18 -4.14
C HIS A 124 4.35 5.74 -4.17
N LYS A 125 5.11 6.22 -3.18
CA LYS A 125 6.50 5.86 -2.95
C LYS A 125 6.64 5.48 -1.47
N THR A 126 6.92 4.20 -1.20
CA THR A 126 6.89 3.62 0.16
C THR A 126 8.28 3.39 0.74
N GLY A 127 8.36 3.01 2.02
CA GLY A 127 9.61 2.64 2.68
C GLY A 127 10.60 3.80 2.87
N ILE A 128 10.12 5.04 2.90
CA ILE A 128 10.94 6.22 3.14
C ILE A 128 11.21 6.36 4.64
N SER A 129 12.46 6.60 5.03
CA SER A 129 12.86 6.76 6.43
C SER A 129 12.39 8.10 7.03
N ILE A 130 11.99 8.09 8.29
CA ILE A 130 11.66 9.31 9.05
C ILE A 130 12.90 9.72 9.86
N GLY A 131 13.78 10.51 9.23
CA GLY A 131 15.06 10.90 9.82
C GLY A 131 16.13 9.83 9.65
N GLN A 132 16.13 8.78 10.46
CA GLN A 132 17.07 7.66 10.35
C GLN A 132 16.39 6.41 9.77
N SER A 133 17.18 5.58 9.08
CA SER A 133 16.75 4.26 8.62
C SER A 133 16.37 3.38 9.81
N GLU A 134 15.25 2.67 9.70
CA GLU A 134 14.80 1.69 10.67
C GLU A 134 14.20 0.46 9.99
N SER A 135 14.23 -0.67 10.69
CA SER A 135 13.64 -1.91 10.21
C SER A 135 12.12 -1.89 10.35
N ILE A 136 11.42 -2.12 9.25
CA ILE A 136 9.96 -2.19 9.18
C ILE A 136 9.50 -3.62 8.89
N GLN A 137 8.36 -4.00 9.45
CA GLN A 137 7.56 -5.15 9.04
C GLN A 137 6.16 -4.67 8.71
N LYS A 138 5.66 -4.99 7.52
CA LYS A 138 4.34 -4.59 7.06
C LYS A 138 3.70 -5.68 6.21
N ILE A 139 2.40 -5.55 6.03
CA ILE A 139 1.62 -6.32 5.07
C ILE A 139 1.09 -5.35 4.03
N VAL A 140 1.19 -5.71 2.76
CA VAL A 140 0.49 -5.02 1.67
C VAL A 140 -0.57 -5.97 1.15
N PHE A 141 -1.83 -5.65 1.42
CA PHE A 141 -2.95 -6.39 0.86
C PHE A 141 -3.24 -5.83 -0.54
N LYS A 142 -3.12 -6.69 -1.55
CA LYS A 142 -3.57 -6.41 -2.92
C LYS A 142 -5.02 -6.85 -3.04
N ILE A 143 -5.92 -5.89 -3.27
CA ILE A 143 -7.36 -6.10 -3.37
C ILE A 143 -7.76 -5.88 -4.83
N LYS A 144 -8.13 -6.95 -5.53
CA LYS A 144 -8.53 -6.87 -6.94
C LYS A 144 -9.81 -6.03 -7.09
N VAL A 145 -9.81 -5.08 -8.01
CA VAL A 145 -11.01 -4.33 -8.44
C VAL A 145 -11.76 -5.05 -9.56
#